data_AF-A0A0J8QH85-F1
#
_entry.id   AF-A0A0J8QH85-F1
#
_cell.length_a   1.000
_cell.length_b   1.000
_cell.length_c   1.000
_cell.angle_alpha   90.00
_cell.angle_beta   90.00
_cell.angle_gamma   90.00
#
_symmetry.space_group_name_H-M   'P 1'
#
loop_
_entity.id
_entity.type
_entity.pdbx_description
1 polymer ?
#
loop_
_entity_poly.entity_id
_entity_poly.type
_entity_poly.pdbx_seq_one_letter_code
_entity_poly.pdbx_strand_id
1 'polypeptide(L)'
;MLFEGMDASHTRRHLSWRYQRTKKYRPAPKSTVPRIARSYQPVVIASLDRTSYPAQAEFLTPSLDNLSLCQGLLANEANFACESSCDVLEIYETGRRSWKYGWNDEKIMTYIKPFLDGQVKSTPQGLNLRVLFCNLRRHPDTSFGYQLSLSKPTTKSLLTAFRVFPHFLPFMLGEPDYWAPLFIPLRNDKRVVRIEATWQHPRYNIHARQQPCSVYMGYDFAEACTTYIIVSGEGEEYVERTKTRLNDYFADDDGLAAAAGQISDPFLLQSILCHESLTDGKEIITKLPHRLYDQLDVVGEFAFRKY
;
A
#
# COMPACT_ATOMS: atom_id res chain seq x y z
N MET A 1 55.12 17.06 21.21
CA MET A 1 55.97 15.88 21.45
C MET A 1 55.08 14.84 22.12
N LEU A 2 54.67 13.81 21.37
CA LEU A 2 55.10 12.39 21.51
C LEU A 2 54.40 11.71 22.71
N PHE A 3 53.29 10.99 22.50
CA PHE A 3 53.18 9.53 22.25
C PHE A 3 53.89 8.64 23.29
N GLU A 4 53.15 7.80 24.02
CA GLU A 4 53.18 6.33 23.88
C GLU A 4 52.25 5.60 24.88
N GLY A 5 51.61 4.53 24.39
CA GLY A 5 51.27 3.34 25.19
C GLY A 5 49.93 3.29 25.93
N MET A 6 48.80 3.15 25.21
CA MET A 6 47.64 2.45 25.78
C MET A 6 47.28 1.25 24.92
N ASP A 7 47.50 0.11 25.55
CA ASP A 7 47.34 -1.26 25.08
C ASP A 7 45.87 -1.53 24.66
N ALA A 8 45.69 -1.93 23.40
CA ALA A 8 44.41 -2.23 22.80
C ALA A 8 44.05 -3.70 23.04
N SER A 9 43.75 -4.07 24.28
CA SER A 9 43.46 -5.46 24.65
C SER A 9 42.12 -5.64 25.38
N HIS A 10 41.06 -4.99 24.91
CA HIS A 10 39.69 -5.39 25.24
C HIS A 10 38.73 -5.23 24.06
N THR A 11 38.99 -5.97 22.98
CA THR A 11 37.96 -6.29 21.98
C THR A 11 36.93 -7.22 22.64
N ARG A 12 35.78 -6.66 23.02
CA ARG A 12 34.56 -7.42 23.30
C ARG A 12 34.33 -8.36 22.13
N ARG A 13 34.42 -9.67 22.41
CA ARG A 13 34.15 -10.74 21.45
C ARG A 13 32.76 -10.51 20.84
N HIS A 14 32.72 -10.09 19.58
CA HIS A 14 31.54 -10.26 18.76
C HIS A 14 31.16 -11.74 18.84
N LEU A 15 29.92 -12.02 19.25
CA LEU A 15 29.32 -13.34 19.14
C LEU A 15 29.44 -13.77 17.68
N SER A 16 30.39 -14.68 17.42
CA SER A 16 30.52 -15.32 16.12
C SER A 16 29.22 -16.05 15.85
N TRP A 17 28.41 -15.55 14.92
CA TRP A 17 27.30 -16.28 14.34
C TRP A 17 27.90 -17.50 13.62
N ARG A 18 28.15 -18.57 14.37
CA ARG A 18 28.63 -19.84 13.82
C ARG A 18 27.53 -20.38 12.93
N TYR A 19 27.77 -20.37 11.62
CA TYR A 19 27.01 -21.11 10.64
C TYR A 19 26.96 -22.58 11.09
N GLN A 20 25.81 -23.00 11.62
CA GLN A 20 25.51 -24.42 11.77
C GLN A 20 24.90 -24.85 10.44
N ARG A 21 25.52 -25.84 9.78
CA ARG A 21 24.99 -26.48 8.57
C ARG A 21 23.57 -26.98 8.86
N THR A 22 22.57 -26.20 8.49
CA THR A 22 21.21 -26.70 8.36
C THR A 22 21.17 -27.73 7.23
N LYS A 23 20.26 -28.70 7.29
CA LYS A 23 20.07 -29.73 6.24
C LYS A 23 20.18 -29.09 4.85
N LYS A 24 21.15 -29.53 4.03
CA LYS A 24 21.43 -29.00 2.69
C LYS A 24 20.13 -28.66 1.97
N TYR A 25 19.94 -27.40 1.59
CA TYR A 25 18.81 -26.99 0.76
C TYR A 25 18.77 -27.83 -0.51
N ARG A 26 17.75 -28.70 -0.63
CA ARG A 26 17.44 -29.36 -1.90
C ARG A 26 16.50 -28.45 -2.67
N PRO A 27 16.87 -27.98 -3.88
CA PRO A 27 15.95 -27.19 -4.68
C PRO A 27 14.66 -27.98 -4.89
N ALA A 28 13.52 -27.32 -4.71
CA ALA A 28 12.23 -27.89 -5.10
C ALA A 28 12.29 -28.29 -6.59
N PRO A 29 11.61 -29.38 -7.00
CA PRO A 29 11.54 -29.76 -8.40
C PRO A 29 11.10 -28.54 -9.23
N LYS A 30 11.80 -28.29 -10.34
CA LYS A 30 11.48 -27.18 -11.24
C LYS A 30 10.00 -27.26 -11.59
N SER A 31 9.24 -26.20 -11.27
CA SER A 31 7.89 -26.02 -11.79
C SER A 31 7.95 -26.16 -13.32
N THR A 32 7.28 -27.19 -13.84
CA THR A 32 7.09 -27.40 -15.29
C THR A 32 6.13 -26.39 -15.90
N VAL A 33 5.41 -25.63 -15.06
CA VAL A 33 4.61 -24.50 -15.52
C VAL A 33 5.56 -23.37 -15.88
N PRO A 34 5.59 -22.91 -17.14
CA PRO A 34 6.39 -21.75 -17.52
C PRO A 34 6.02 -20.57 -16.62
N ARG A 35 7.04 -19.84 -16.14
CA ARG A 35 6.82 -18.51 -15.54
C ARG A 35 6.29 -17.64 -16.66
N ILE A 36 4.98 -17.54 -16.77
CA ILE A 36 4.32 -16.64 -17.71
C ILE A 36 4.83 -15.23 -17.37
N ALA A 37 5.63 -14.65 -18.27
CA ALA A 37 5.85 -13.21 -18.28
C ALA A 37 4.45 -12.59 -18.27
N ARG A 38 4.13 -11.82 -17.23
CA ARG A 38 2.77 -11.32 -16.98
C ARG A 38 2.25 -10.67 -18.27
N SER A 39 1.29 -11.32 -18.93
CA SER A 39 0.59 -10.74 -20.06
C SER A 39 -0.48 -9.83 -19.48
N TYR A 40 -0.12 -8.58 -19.18
CA TYR A 40 -1.15 -7.57 -18.93
C TYR A 40 -2.00 -7.42 -20.18
N GLN A 41 -3.31 -7.27 -19.98
CA GLN A 41 -4.18 -6.92 -21.09
C GLN A 41 -3.82 -5.49 -21.53
N PRO A 42 -3.54 -5.26 -22.82
CA PRO A 42 -3.29 -3.90 -23.31
C PRO A 42 -4.47 -3.01 -22.96
N VAL A 43 -4.21 -1.87 -22.33
CA VAL A 43 -5.26 -0.90 -22.04
C VAL A 43 -5.65 -0.22 -23.35
N VAL A 44 -6.94 -0.32 -23.71
CA VAL A 44 -7.48 0.37 -24.88
C VAL A 44 -7.58 1.86 -24.56
N ILE A 45 -6.79 2.68 -25.26
CA ILE A 45 -6.81 4.13 -25.11
C ILE A 45 -7.72 4.72 -26.17
N ALA A 46 -8.77 5.42 -25.74
CA ALA A 46 -9.70 6.15 -26.60
C ALA A 46 -9.45 7.67 -26.55
N SER A 47 -10.26 8.43 -27.28
CA SER A 47 -10.28 9.89 -27.17
C SER A 47 -10.63 10.31 -25.74
N LEU A 48 -9.83 11.23 -25.18
CA LEU A 48 -10.02 11.72 -23.81
C LEU A 48 -11.37 12.42 -23.67
N ASP A 49 -12.25 11.86 -22.84
CA ASP A 49 -13.47 12.52 -22.41
C ASP A 49 -13.15 13.56 -21.34
N ARG A 50 -13.32 14.85 -21.66
CA ARG A 50 -13.03 15.94 -20.73
C ARG A 50 -14.12 16.17 -19.67
N THR A 51 -15.25 15.46 -19.79
CA THR A 51 -16.41 15.62 -18.91
C THR A 51 -16.45 14.61 -17.76
N SER A 52 -15.47 13.72 -17.69
CA SER A 52 -15.39 12.70 -16.65
C SER A 52 -14.03 12.67 -15.96
N TYR A 53 -14.01 12.11 -14.75
CA TYR A 53 -12.75 11.76 -14.08
C TYR A 53 -11.86 10.91 -15.02
N PRO A 54 -10.54 11.15 -15.06
CA PRO A 54 -9.78 12.12 -14.23
C PRO A 54 -9.70 13.54 -14.79
N ALA A 55 -10.28 13.85 -15.95
CA ALA A 55 -10.09 15.15 -16.61
C ALA A 55 -10.65 16.35 -15.80
N GLN A 56 -11.59 16.10 -14.89
CA GLN A 56 -12.16 17.09 -13.97
C GLN A 56 -11.51 17.10 -12.59
N ALA A 57 -10.45 16.32 -12.35
CA ALA A 57 -9.77 16.32 -11.06
C ALA A 57 -9.22 17.73 -10.77
N GLU A 58 -9.44 18.20 -9.54
CA GLU A 58 -9.06 19.56 -9.13
C GLU A 58 -7.54 19.78 -9.19
N PHE A 59 -6.76 18.74 -8.92
CA PHE A 59 -5.32 18.75 -8.99
C PHE A 59 -4.85 17.71 -10.00
N LEU A 60 -4.19 18.19 -11.04
CA LEU A 60 -3.52 17.39 -12.04
C LEU A 60 -2.04 17.76 -12.06
N THR A 61 -1.18 16.75 -12.12
CA THR A 61 0.26 16.86 -12.28
C THR A 61 0.62 16.36 -13.67
N PRO A 62 0.77 17.25 -14.67
CA PRO A 62 0.95 16.85 -16.08
C PRO A 62 2.18 15.96 -16.34
N SER A 63 3.19 16.02 -15.47
CA SER A 63 4.39 15.18 -15.58
C SER A 63 4.17 13.73 -15.11
N LEU A 64 3.04 13.44 -14.44
CA LEU A 64 2.75 12.13 -13.83
C LEU A 64 1.41 11.54 -14.31
N ASP A 65 0.41 12.40 -14.54
CA ASP A 65 -0.95 11.97 -14.82
C ASP A 65 -1.17 11.64 -16.30
N ASN A 66 -1.41 10.35 -16.59
CA ASN A 66 -1.84 9.89 -17.89
C ASN A 66 -3.37 9.70 -17.90
N LEU A 67 -4.08 10.77 -18.25
CA LEU A 67 -5.55 10.82 -18.17
C LEU A 67 -6.23 9.80 -19.11
N SER A 68 -5.72 9.64 -20.33
CA SER A 68 -6.31 8.71 -21.31
C SER A 68 -6.12 7.26 -20.90
N LEU A 69 -4.96 6.92 -20.30
CA LEU A 69 -4.73 5.60 -19.71
C LEU A 69 -5.73 5.33 -18.57
N CYS A 70 -5.93 6.30 -17.67
CA CYS A 70 -6.88 6.17 -16.57
C CYS A 70 -8.31 5.91 -17.06
N GLN A 71 -8.75 6.62 -18.12
CA GLN A 71 -10.07 6.37 -18.72
C GLN A 71 -10.16 4.98 -19.37
N GLY A 72 -9.10 4.52 -20.03
CA GLY A 72 -9.05 3.15 -20.56
C GLY A 72 -9.15 2.10 -19.45
N LEU A 73 -8.49 2.32 -18.30
CA LEU A 73 -8.58 1.46 -17.12
C LEU A 73 -9.99 1.45 -16.51
N LEU A 74 -10.63 2.61 -16.42
CA LEU A 74 -12.02 2.74 -15.95
C LEU A 74 -13.02 2.12 -16.93
N ALA A 75 -12.72 2.08 -18.23
CA ALA A 75 -13.60 1.50 -19.23
C ALA A 75 -13.64 -0.04 -19.16
N ASN A 76 -12.60 -0.70 -18.64
CA ASN A 76 -12.58 -2.15 -18.47
C ASN A 76 -13.38 -2.56 -17.22
N GLU A 77 -14.62 -3.02 -17.41
CA GLU A 77 -15.50 -3.47 -16.33
C GLU A 77 -14.92 -4.62 -15.51
N ALA A 78 -14.09 -5.49 -16.12
CA ALA A 78 -13.50 -6.62 -15.41
C ALA A 78 -12.60 -6.18 -14.24
N ASN A 79 -12.05 -4.97 -14.30
CA ASN A 79 -11.22 -4.40 -13.23
C ASN A 79 -12.02 -4.17 -11.93
N PHE A 80 -13.34 -4.16 -11.98
CA PHE A 80 -14.22 -3.78 -10.88
C PHE A 80 -15.19 -4.92 -10.53
N ALA A 81 -15.57 -5.00 -9.26
CA ALA A 81 -16.61 -5.93 -8.81
C ALA A 81 -18.01 -5.47 -9.26
N CYS A 82 -18.96 -6.41 -9.37
CA CYS A 82 -20.35 -6.06 -9.64
C CYS A 82 -21.01 -5.31 -8.46
N GLU A 83 -20.64 -5.66 -7.24
CA GLU A 83 -21.08 -5.02 -6.00
C GLU A 83 -19.85 -4.65 -5.18
N SER A 84 -19.85 -3.43 -4.62
CA SER A 84 -18.75 -2.99 -3.76
C SER A 84 -18.72 -3.71 -2.43
N SER A 85 -17.52 -3.90 -1.90
CA SER A 85 -17.25 -4.28 -0.51
C SER A 85 -15.94 -3.64 -0.07
N CYS A 86 -16.00 -2.79 0.94
CA CYS A 86 -14.81 -2.25 1.60
C CYS A 86 -15.03 -2.10 3.11
N ASP A 87 -13.93 -2.13 3.88
CA ASP A 87 -13.97 -1.74 5.28
C ASP A 87 -13.56 -0.28 5.40
N VAL A 88 -14.25 0.47 6.25
CA VAL A 88 -13.95 1.87 6.54
C VAL A 88 -13.66 2.02 8.04
N LEU A 89 -12.54 2.66 8.35
CA LEU A 89 -12.20 3.10 9.70
C LEU A 89 -12.23 4.61 9.74
N GLU A 90 -12.90 5.15 10.74
CA GLU A 90 -12.84 6.56 11.11
C GLU A 90 -12.27 6.70 12.50
N ILE A 91 -11.37 7.65 12.69
CA ILE A 91 -10.80 8.04 13.99
C ILE A 91 -11.01 9.53 14.16
N TYR A 92 -11.65 9.89 15.27
CA TYR A 92 -11.95 11.26 15.63
C TYR A 92 -10.84 11.86 16.49
N GLU A 93 -10.78 13.18 16.57
CA GLU A 93 -9.83 13.96 17.40
C GLU A 93 -9.88 13.54 18.88
N THR A 94 -11.03 13.05 19.34
CA THR A 94 -11.21 12.53 20.71
C THR A 94 -10.54 11.17 20.94
N GLY A 95 -9.95 10.55 19.92
CA GLY A 95 -9.44 9.18 19.97
C GLY A 95 -10.50 8.10 19.74
N ARG A 96 -11.78 8.48 19.69
CA ARG A 96 -12.87 7.55 19.38
C ARG A 96 -12.69 7.00 17.96
N ARG A 97 -12.87 5.69 17.80
CA ARG A 97 -12.92 5.05 16.49
C ARG A 97 -14.34 4.65 16.08
N SER A 98 -14.54 4.46 14.79
CA SER A 98 -15.76 3.85 14.24
C SER A 98 -15.41 2.96 13.04
N TRP A 99 -15.58 1.66 13.24
CA TRP A 99 -15.42 0.66 12.19
C TRP A 99 -16.73 0.38 11.46
N LYS A 100 -16.58 0.16 10.17
CA LYS A 100 -17.65 -0.07 9.21
C LYS A 100 -17.20 -1.19 8.28
N TYR A 101 -17.67 -2.40 8.54
CA TYR A 101 -17.23 -3.58 7.79
C TYR A 101 -18.14 -3.85 6.60
N GLY A 102 -17.55 -4.31 5.50
CA GLY A 102 -18.30 -4.79 4.32
C GLY A 102 -19.32 -3.79 3.78
N TRP A 103 -18.93 -2.52 3.66
CA TRP A 103 -19.79 -1.49 3.08
C TRP A 103 -20.02 -1.73 1.59
N ASN A 104 -21.28 -1.73 1.19
CA ASN A 104 -21.73 -1.89 -0.19
C ASN A 104 -21.90 -0.53 -0.89
N ASP A 105 -22.28 -0.55 -2.16
CA ASP A 105 -22.40 0.65 -3.00
C ASP A 105 -23.28 1.74 -2.37
N GLU A 106 -24.46 1.37 -1.86
CA GLU A 106 -25.40 2.33 -1.27
C GLU A 106 -24.79 3.07 -0.06
N LYS A 107 -24.14 2.32 0.84
CA LYS A 107 -23.52 2.90 2.04
C LYS A 107 -22.35 3.80 1.69
N ILE A 108 -21.48 3.36 0.77
CA ILE A 108 -20.32 4.16 0.33
C ILE A 108 -20.82 5.43 -0.37
N MET A 109 -21.76 5.32 -1.29
CA MET A 109 -22.29 6.47 -2.03
C MET A 109 -22.97 7.49 -1.12
N THR A 110 -23.75 7.03 -0.15
CA THR A 110 -24.36 7.90 0.87
C THR A 110 -23.31 8.62 1.70
N TYR A 111 -22.24 7.91 2.07
CA TYR A 111 -21.14 8.46 2.84
C TYR A 111 -20.35 9.53 2.08
N ILE A 112 -20.07 9.31 0.79
CA ILE A 112 -19.24 10.23 -0.01
C ILE A 112 -20.04 11.39 -0.64
N LYS A 113 -21.37 11.29 -0.70
CA LYS A 113 -22.24 12.31 -1.32
C LYS A 113 -21.99 13.75 -0.82
N PRO A 114 -21.83 14.03 0.49
CA PRO A 114 -21.56 15.39 0.98
C PRO A 114 -20.25 15.98 0.43
N PHE A 115 -19.25 15.13 0.15
CA PHE A 115 -17.97 15.53 -0.42
C PHE A 115 -18.08 15.82 -1.92
N LEU A 116 -18.93 15.07 -2.64
CA LEU A 116 -19.22 15.32 -4.07
C LEU A 116 -20.01 16.62 -4.28
N ASP A 117 -20.98 16.90 -3.40
CA ASP A 117 -21.83 18.08 -3.50
C ASP A 117 -21.12 19.38 -3.08
N GLY A 118 -19.85 19.30 -2.68
CA GLY A 118 -19.03 20.47 -2.34
C GLY A 118 -19.49 21.22 -1.10
N GLN A 119 -20.13 20.53 -0.14
CA GLN A 119 -20.61 21.20 1.08
C GLN A 119 -19.43 21.64 1.97
N VAL A 120 -19.50 22.89 2.45
CA VAL A 120 -18.43 23.66 3.13
C VAL A 120 -17.88 23.01 4.42
N LYS A 121 -18.53 21.97 4.94
CA LYS A 121 -18.03 21.09 6.02
C LYS A 121 -18.43 19.64 5.71
N SER A 122 -17.88 19.10 4.64
CA SER A 122 -18.17 17.72 4.21
C SER A 122 -17.55 16.68 5.16
N THR A 123 -16.45 17.03 5.84
CA THR A 123 -15.84 16.19 6.87
C THR A 123 -16.69 16.19 8.15
N PRO A 124 -17.08 15.01 8.67
CA PRO A 124 -17.74 14.91 9.97
C PRO A 124 -16.95 15.66 11.04
N GLN A 125 -17.66 16.37 11.93
CA GLN A 125 -17.02 17.21 12.94
C GLN A 125 -16.04 16.40 13.80
N GLY A 126 -14.79 16.86 13.85
CA GLY A 126 -13.71 16.21 14.60
C GLY A 126 -13.20 14.91 13.98
N LEU A 127 -13.53 14.56 12.73
CA LEU A 127 -12.90 13.43 12.04
C LEU A 127 -11.47 13.81 11.65
N ASN A 128 -10.49 13.06 12.15
CA ASN A 128 -9.07 13.34 11.94
C ASN A 128 -8.44 12.36 10.94
N LEU A 129 -8.82 11.08 11.01
CA LEU A 129 -8.29 10.05 10.14
C LEU A 129 -9.41 9.18 9.59
N ARG A 130 -9.40 8.98 8.27
CA ARG A 130 -10.26 8.05 7.56
C ARG A 130 -9.40 7.07 6.77
N VAL A 131 -9.74 5.80 6.84
CA VAL A 131 -9.05 4.73 6.14
C VAL A 131 -10.07 3.87 5.41
N LEU A 132 -9.85 3.65 4.11
CA LEU A 132 -10.63 2.73 3.30
C LEU A 132 -9.75 1.53 2.95
N PHE A 133 -10.19 0.33 3.34
CA PHE A 133 -9.54 -0.93 3.00
C PHE A 133 -10.31 -1.59 1.86
N CYS A 134 -9.67 -1.68 0.70
CA CYS A 134 -10.19 -2.35 -0.48
C CYS A 134 -9.35 -3.59 -0.78
N ASN A 135 -9.97 -4.59 -1.40
CA ASN A 135 -9.32 -5.87 -1.67
C ASN A 135 -9.09 -6.08 -3.17
N LEU A 136 -8.01 -6.79 -3.48
CA LEU A 136 -7.67 -7.29 -4.81
C LEU A 136 -7.83 -8.81 -4.83
N ARG A 137 -8.65 -9.29 -5.77
CA ARG A 137 -8.83 -10.72 -6.04
C ARG A 137 -8.34 -11.03 -7.44
N ARG A 138 -7.81 -12.24 -7.64
CA ARG A 138 -7.42 -12.69 -8.98
C ARG A 138 -8.66 -12.82 -9.84
N HIS A 139 -8.64 -12.20 -11.02
CA HIS A 139 -9.75 -12.28 -11.95
C HIS A 139 -9.23 -12.22 -13.40
N PRO A 140 -9.74 -13.08 -14.30
CA PRO A 140 -9.38 -13.01 -15.72
C PRO A 140 -9.83 -11.68 -16.34
N ASP A 141 -9.26 -11.35 -17.51
CA ASP A 141 -9.68 -10.21 -18.35
C ASP A 141 -9.51 -8.81 -17.72
N THR A 142 -8.88 -8.75 -16.56
CA THR A 142 -8.47 -7.51 -15.90
C THR A 142 -7.16 -6.99 -16.48
N SER A 143 -6.93 -5.68 -16.34
CA SER A 143 -5.74 -5.00 -16.86
C SER A 143 -4.46 -5.54 -16.21
N PHE A 144 -4.48 -5.80 -14.91
CA PHE A 144 -3.30 -6.21 -14.14
C PHE A 144 -3.39 -7.63 -13.51
N GLY A 145 -4.41 -8.41 -13.88
CA GLY A 145 -4.66 -9.75 -13.33
C GLY A 145 -5.43 -9.76 -12.01
N TYR A 146 -5.94 -8.60 -11.58
CA TYR A 146 -6.71 -8.43 -10.35
C TYR A 146 -7.97 -7.58 -10.58
N GLN A 147 -9.04 -7.95 -9.88
CA GLN A 147 -10.27 -7.20 -9.76
C GLN A 147 -10.31 -6.52 -8.39
N LEU A 148 -10.64 -5.24 -8.39
CA LEU A 148 -10.88 -4.42 -7.20
C LEU A 148 -12.23 -4.77 -6.58
N SER A 149 -12.31 -4.80 -5.26
CA SER A 149 -13.54 -5.09 -4.51
C SER A 149 -14.62 -4.00 -4.59
N LEU A 150 -14.39 -2.91 -5.32
CA LEU A 150 -15.34 -1.83 -5.53
C LEU A 150 -15.93 -1.92 -6.95
N SER A 151 -17.18 -1.48 -7.08
CA SER A 151 -17.80 -1.26 -8.38
C SER A 151 -17.18 -0.06 -9.09
N LYS A 152 -17.29 -0.04 -10.43
CA LYS A 152 -16.79 1.07 -11.23
C LYS A 152 -17.42 2.41 -10.84
N PRO A 153 -18.76 2.54 -10.71
CA PRO A 153 -19.38 3.80 -10.30
C PRO A 153 -18.88 4.28 -8.94
N THR A 154 -18.85 3.38 -7.95
CA THR A 154 -18.37 3.70 -6.60
C THR A 154 -16.90 4.11 -6.60
N THR A 155 -16.05 3.43 -7.37
CA THR A 155 -14.63 3.80 -7.49
C THR A 155 -14.47 5.21 -8.06
N LYS A 156 -15.16 5.52 -9.17
CA LYS A 156 -15.09 6.85 -9.80
C LYS A 156 -15.57 7.94 -8.84
N SER A 157 -16.69 7.71 -8.17
CA SER A 157 -17.25 8.66 -7.20
C SER A 157 -16.35 8.84 -5.98
N LEU A 158 -15.73 7.77 -5.46
CA LEU A 158 -14.82 7.82 -4.33
C LEU A 158 -13.53 8.59 -4.66
N LEU A 159 -12.91 8.30 -5.81
CA LEU A 159 -11.72 9.02 -6.27
C LEU A 159 -12.01 10.51 -6.46
N THR A 160 -13.20 10.84 -6.96
CA THR A 160 -13.65 12.24 -7.13
C THR A 160 -13.90 12.90 -5.77
N ALA A 161 -14.68 12.25 -4.89
CA ALA A 161 -15.07 12.77 -3.58
C ALA A 161 -13.87 13.09 -2.68
N PHE A 162 -12.85 12.23 -2.72
CA PHE A 162 -11.64 12.42 -1.91
C PHE A 162 -10.50 13.09 -2.66
N ARG A 163 -10.76 13.60 -3.87
CA ARG A 163 -9.80 14.32 -4.72
C ARG A 163 -8.50 13.53 -4.90
N VAL A 164 -8.62 12.23 -5.12
CA VAL A 164 -7.47 11.32 -5.30
C VAL A 164 -6.83 11.60 -6.65
N PHE A 165 -5.51 11.85 -6.66
CA PHE A 165 -4.81 12.10 -7.90
C PHE A 165 -4.89 10.89 -8.87
N PRO A 166 -5.00 11.13 -10.18
CA PRO A 166 -5.24 10.07 -11.17
C PRO A 166 -4.19 8.97 -11.21
N HIS A 167 -2.92 9.33 -11.00
CA HIS A 167 -1.80 8.39 -10.98
C HIS A 167 -1.93 7.26 -9.93
N PHE A 168 -2.82 7.35 -8.93
CA PHE A 168 -3.05 6.24 -7.99
C PHE A 168 -3.93 5.12 -8.58
N LEU A 169 -4.77 5.41 -9.58
CA LEU A 169 -5.73 4.44 -10.12
C LEU A 169 -5.08 3.13 -10.61
N PRO A 170 -3.98 3.13 -11.37
CA PRO A 170 -3.32 1.89 -11.76
C PRO A 170 -2.87 1.04 -10.56
N PHE A 171 -2.33 1.68 -9.52
CA PHE A 171 -1.92 1.00 -8.28
C PHE A 171 -3.12 0.46 -7.50
N MET A 172 -4.24 1.19 -7.52
CA MET A 172 -5.52 0.75 -6.96
C MET A 172 -6.05 -0.51 -7.68
N LEU A 173 -5.73 -0.68 -8.96
CA LEU A 173 -6.10 -1.85 -9.76
C LEU A 173 -5.04 -2.98 -9.74
N GLY A 174 -3.99 -2.81 -8.94
CA GLY A 174 -2.97 -3.83 -8.75
C GLY A 174 -1.86 -3.84 -9.81
N GLU A 175 -1.65 -2.73 -10.52
CA GLU A 175 -0.39 -2.53 -11.26
C GLU A 175 0.77 -2.68 -10.27
N PRO A 176 1.74 -3.59 -10.52
CA PRO A 176 2.89 -3.67 -9.63
C PRO A 176 3.81 -2.47 -9.86
N ASP A 177 4.04 -1.73 -8.78
CA ASP A 177 5.09 -0.76 -8.72
C ASP A 177 6.31 -1.36 -8.02
N TYR A 178 7.48 -1.15 -8.60
CA TYR A 178 8.77 -1.47 -8.00
C TYR A 178 9.63 -0.21 -7.82
N TRP A 179 9.04 0.97 -8.05
CA TRP A 179 9.68 2.27 -7.97
C TRP A 179 9.56 2.88 -6.56
N ALA A 180 10.08 4.09 -6.41
CA ALA A 180 10.15 4.82 -5.16
C ALA A 180 8.77 5.38 -4.75
N PRO A 181 8.51 5.55 -3.44
CA PRO A 181 7.33 6.25 -2.96
C PRO A 181 7.24 7.65 -3.58
N LEU A 182 6.03 8.06 -3.94
CA LEU A 182 5.74 9.36 -4.53
C LEU A 182 5.11 10.26 -3.48
N PHE A 183 5.55 11.51 -3.41
CA PHE A 183 5.05 12.54 -2.52
C PHE A 183 4.86 13.84 -3.30
N ILE A 184 3.66 14.41 -3.24
CA ILE A 184 3.26 15.59 -4.00
C ILE A 184 2.65 16.62 -3.04
N PRO A 185 3.34 17.74 -2.77
CA PRO A 185 2.74 18.88 -2.09
C PRO A 185 1.93 19.70 -3.11
N LEU A 186 0.61 19.68 -2.97
CA LEU A 186 -0.29 20.48 -3.79
C LEU A 186 -0.39 21.90 -3.23
N ARG A 187 -0.26 22.89 -4.11
CA ARG A 187 -0.17 24.30 -3.74
C ARG A 187 -1.29 25.09 -4.36
N ASN A 188 -1.86 26.01 -3.59
CA ASN A 188 -2.63 27.13 -4.10
C ASN A 188 -1.79 28.40 -3.89
N ASP A 189 -1.52 29.11 -4.99
CA ASP A 189 -0.54 30.19 -5.08
C ASP A 189 0.85 29.79 -4.54
N LYS A 190 1.11 30.08 -3.25
CA LYS A 190 2.37 29.80 -2.55
C LYS A 190 2.21 28.90 -1.33
N ARG A 191 0.98 28.60 -0.91
CA ARG A 191 0.70 27.80 0.28
C ARG A 191 0.42 26.35 -0.11
N VAL A 192 1.00 25.41 0.64
CA VAL A 192 0.61 24.00 0.52
C VAL A 192 -0.77 23.86 1.13
N VAL A 193 -1.73 23.42 0.32
CA VAL A 193 -3.14 23.24 0.72
C VAL A 193 -3.48 21.78 0.96
N ARG A 194 -2.73 20.87 0.31
CA ARG A 194 -2.90 19.43 0.43
C ARG A 194 -1.56 18.75 0.22
N ILE A 195 -1.36 17.63 0.89
CA ILE A 195 -0.25 16.73 0.64
C ILE A 195 -0.82 15.40 0.18
N GLU A 196 -0.24 14.82 -0.85
CA GLU A 196 -0.61 13.49 -1.32
C GLU A 196 0.62 12.62 -1.43
N ALA A 197 0.46 11.35 -1.14
CA ALA A 197 1.53 10.37 -1.26
C ALA A 197 0.99 9.01 -1.65
N THR A 198 1.80 8.24 -2.38
CA THR A 198 1.50 6.85 -2.72
C THR A 198 2.76 6.00 -2.65
N TRP A 199 2.58 4.72 -2.32
CA TRP A 199 3.64 3.73 -2.32
C TRP A 199 3.05 2.32 -2.39
N GLN A 200 3.92 1.36 -2.72
CA GLN A 200 3.62 -0.06 -2.57
C GLN A 200 4.55 -0.71 -1.55
N HIS A 201 3.99 -1.56 -0.70
CA HIS A 201 4.78 -2.33 0.24
C HIS A 201 5.52 -3.50 -0.48
N PRO A 202 6.73 -3.87 -0.04
CA PRO A 202 7.48 -4.94 -0.67
C PRO A 202 6.76 -6.29 -0.60
N ARG A 203 6.88 -7.06 -1.68
CA ARG A 203 6.47 -8.48 -1.71
C ARG A 203 7.70 -9.35 -1.45
N TYR A 204 7.79 -9.90 -0.25
CA TYR A 204 8.98 -10.67 0.14
C TYR A 204 9.04 -12.04 -0.54
N ASN A 205 7.89 -12.65 -0.83
CA ASN A 205 7.85 -13.97 -1.43
C ASN A 205 7.66 -13.89 -2.96
N ILE A 206 8.77 -13.78 -3.70
CA ILE A 206 8.77 -13.74 -5.17
C ILE A 206 8.20 -15.01 -5.84
N HIS A 207 8.03 -16.09 -5.08
CA HIS A 207 7.44 -17.35 -5.56
C HIS A 207 5.96 -17.46 -5.19
N ALA A 208 5.54 -16.79 -4.12
CA ALA A 208 4.13 -16.56 -3.87
C ALA A 208 3.63 -15.52 -4.86
N ARG A 209 2.47 -15.81 -5.40
CA ARG A 209 1.79 -15.02 -6.41
C ARG A 209 1.02 -13.87 -5.75
N GLN A 210 1.69 -13.18 -4.82
CA GLN A 210 1.14 -12.20 -3.88
C GLN A 210 0.69 -10.93 -4.62
N GLN A 211 -0.50 -10.48 -4.27
CA GLN A 211 -1.08 -9.21 -4.69
C GLN A 211 -0.18 -8.06 -4.24
N PRO A 212 -0.08 -6.95 -5.00
CA PRO A 212 0.52 -5.74 -4.47
C PRO A 212 -0.33 -5.20 -3.32
N CYS A 213 0.31 -4.51 -2.38
CA CYS A 213 -0.38 -3.67 -1.42
C CYS A 213 -0.03 -2.22 -1.69
N SER A 214 -0.97 -1.52 -2.30
CA SER A 214 -0.87 -0.11 -2.68
C SER A 214 -1.53 0.76 -1.63
N VAL A 215 -0.89 1.86 -1.29
CA VAL A 215 -1.43 2.80 -0.30
C VAL A 215 -1.40 4.19 -0.91
N TYR A 216 -2.54 4.86 -0.85
CA TYR A 216 -2.67 6.29 -1.06
C TYR A 216 -2.90 6.97 0.29
N MET A 217 -2.30 8.15 0.45
CA MET A 217 -2.55 9.07 1.55
C MET A 217 -2.79 10.46 0.97
N GLY A 218 -3.85 11.12 1.41
CA GLY A 218 -4.11 12.53 1.17
C GLY A 218 -4.39 13.25 2.48
N TYR A 219 -3.68 14.32 2.77
CA TYR A 219 -3.93 15.19 3.93
C TYR A 219 -4.38 16.57 3.47
N ASP A 220 -5.59 16.96 3.87
CA ASP A 220 -6.14 18.29 3.60
C ASP A 220 -5.94 19.20 4.81
N PHE A 221 -5.25 20.34 4.61
CA PHE A 221 -4.96 21.27 5.69
C PHE A 221 -6.17 22.09 6.13
N ALA A 222 -7.19 22.25 5.28
CA ALA A 222 -8.40 22.99 5.65
C ALA A 222 -9.31 22.13 6.54
N GLU A 223 -9.39 20.83 6.23
CA GLU A 223 -10.23 19.87 6.96
C GLU A 223 -9.50 19.23 8.15
N ALA A 224 -8.18 19.40 8.25
CA ALA A 224 -7.32 18.72 9.23
C ALA A 224 -7.55 17.19 9.29
N CYS A 225 -7.82 16.60 8.12
CA CYS A 225 -8.21 15.20 7.99
C CYS A 225 -7.31 14.46 7.00
N THR A 226 -6.78 13.32 7.43
CA THR A 226 -6.02 12.40 6.59
C THR A 226 -6.93 11.32 6.02
N THR A 227 -6.92 11.15 4.70
CA THR A 227 -7.60 10.05 4.02
C THR A 227 -6.58 9.06 3.50
N TYR A 228 -6.70 7.81 3.94
CA TYR A 228 -5.96 6.67 3.43
C TYR A 228 -6.84 5.77 2.57
N ILE A 229 -6.31 5.29 1.45
CA ILE A 229 -6.90 4.21 0.68
C ILE A 229 -5.85 3.11 0.59
N ILE A 230 -6.11 1.99 1.25
CA ILE A 230 -5.24 0.82 1.28
C ILE A 230 -5.89 -0.23 0.40
N VAL A 231 -5.14 -0.71 -0.57
CA VAL A 231 -5.57 -1.76 -1.49
C VAL A 231 -4.60 -2.92 -1.38
N SER A 232 -5.07 -4.06 -0.89
CA SER A 232 -4.22 -5.25 -0.67
C SER A 232 -4.88 -6.51 -1.18
N GLY A 233 -4.17 -7.65 -1.14
CA GLY A 233 -4.80 -8.95 -1.27
C GLY A 233 -5.84 -9.16 -0.17
N GLU A 234 -6.90 -9.91 -0.49
CA GLU A 234 -7.84 -10.37 0.53
C GLU A 234 -7.14 -11.26 1.55
N GLY A 235 -7.29 -10.93 2.84
CA GLY A 235 -6.66 -11.68 3.93
C GLY A 235 -5.15 -11.47 4.05
N GLU A 236 -4.60 -10.39 3.50
CA GLU A 236 -3.18 -10.06 3.64
C GLU A 236 -2.80 -9.90 5.12
N GLU A 237 -1.98 -10.81 5.64
CA GLU A 237 -1.79 -11.01 7.08
C GLU A 237 -1.30 -9.75 7.80
N TYR A 238 -0.33 -9.03 7.21
CA TYR A 238 0.23 -7.84 7.85
C TYR A 238 -0.75 -6.65 7.84
N VAL A 239 -1.69 -6.62 6.88
CA VAL A 239 -2.78 -5.62 6.87
C VAL A 239 -3.77 -5.94 7.97
N GLU A 240 -4.12 -7.21 8.18
CA GLU A 240 -4.99 -7.64 9.28
C GLU A 240 -4.34 -7.41 10.67
N ARG A 241 -3.03 -7.64 10.80
CA ARG A 241 -2.27 -7.23 12.00
C ARG A 241 -2.30 -5.72 12.21
N THR A 242 -2.22 -4.94 11.13
CA THR A 242 -2.36 -3.47 11.21
C THR A 242 -3.74 -3.06 11.72
N LYS A 243 -4.83 -3.64 11.19
CA LYS A 243 -6.19 -3.40 11.69
C LYS A 243 -6.31 -3.74 13.18
N THR A 244 -5.71 -4.84 13.61
CA THR A 244 -5.66 -5.25 15.02
C THR A 244 -4.91 -4.24 15.88
N ARG A 245 -3.73 -3.76 15.44
CA ARG A 245 -3.00 -2.72 16.17
C ARG A 245 -3.79 -1.41 16.27
N LEU A 246 -4.46 -0.99 15.21
CA LEU A 246 -5.35 0.17 15.27
C LEU A 246 -6.49 -0.06 16.27
N ASN A 247 -6.97 -1.30 16.39
CA ASN A 247 -7.93 -1.69 17.41
C ASN A 247 -7.37 -1.67 18.84
N ASP A 248 -6.07 -1.86 19.02
CA ASP A 248 -5.46 -1.78 20.35
C ASP A 248 -5.17 -0.33 20.74
N TYR A 249 -4.76 0.51 19.78
CA TYR A 249 -4.43 1.92 20.01
C TYR A 249 -5.65 2.79 20.30
N PHE A 250 -6.79 2.55 19.64
CA PHE A 250 -7.96 3.45 19.68
C PHE A 250 -9.17 2.82 20.39
N ALA A 251 -8.99 2.24 21.59
CA ALA A 251 -10.06 1.56 22.31
C ALA A 251 -11.21 2.51 22.74
N ASP A 252 -12.42 1.96 22.89
CA ASP A 252 -13.65 2.72 23.16
C ASP A 252 -13.70 3.34 24.57
N ASP A 253 -12.99 2.74 25.55
CA ASP A 253 -12.83 3.26 26.91
C ASP A 253 -11.47 3.97 27.01
N ASP A 254 -11.48 5.30 26.94
CA ASP A 254 -10.29 6.16 27.05
C ASP A 254 -9.11 5.67 26.21
N GLY A 255 -9.31 5.60 24.89
CA GLY A 255 -8.23 5.36 23.92
C GLY A 255 -6.98 6.09 24.37
N LEU A 256 -5.87 5.34 24.55
CA LEU A 256 -4.67 5.77 25.29
C LEU A 256 -4.49 7.27 25.17
N ALA A 257 -4.71 8.04 26.25
CA ALA A 257 -4.63 9.50 26.20
C ALA A 257 -3.28 10.01 25.63
N ALA A 258 -2.25 9.16 25.70
CA ALA A 258 -0.95 9.35 25.07
C ALA A 258 -0.95 9.29 23.52
N ALA A 259 -1.89 8.59 22.90
CA ALA A 259 -2.02 8.45 21.45
C ALA A 259 -2.72 9.65 20.79
N ALA A 260 -3.48 10.46 21.53
CA ALA A 260 -4.21 11.61 20.98
C ALA A 260 -3.33 12.58 20.18
N GLY A 261 -2.09 12.82 20.63
CA GLY A 261 -1.13 13.65 19.92
C GLY A 261 -0.54 13.03 18.65
N GLN A 262 -0.63 11.71 18.49
CA GLN A 262 -0.16 11.00 17.30
C GLN A 262 -1.26 10.81 16.25
N ILE A 263 -2.55 10.96 16.61
CA ILE A 263 -3.67 10.88 15.66
C ILE A 263 -3.54 11.93 14.56
N SER A 264 -3.09 13.12 14.92
CA SER A 264 -2.85 14.22 13.97
C SER A 264 -1.62 14.03 13.09
N ASP A 265 -0.79 13.00 13.32
CA ASP A 265 0.31 12.70 12.42
C ASP A 265 -0.23 11.99 11.17
N PRO A 266 -0.21 12.63 9.98
CA PRO A 266 -0.69 12.02 8.76
C PRO A 266 0.10 10.77 8.37
N PHE A 267 1.29 10.51 8.94
CA PHE A 267 2.12 9.34 8.67
C PHE A 267 1.99 8.21 9.71
N LEU A 268 1.10 8.32 10.70
CA LEU A 268 0.91 7.29 11.73
C LEU A 268 0.62 5.92 11.10
N LEU A 269 -0.38 5.85 10.23
CA LEU A 269 -0.80 4.59 9.62
C LEU A 269 0.29 4.01 8.70
N GLN A 270 0.99 4.88 7.97
CA GLN A 270 2.13 4.47 7.17
C GLN A 270 3.22 3.81 8.02
N SER A 271 3.52 4.36 9.19
CA SER A 271 4.52 3.80 10.10
C SER A 271 4.13 2.41 10.60
N ILE A 272 2.85 2.21 10.94
CA ILE A 272 2.33 0.90 11.38
C ILE A 272 2.39 -0.11 10.23
N LEU A 273 1.87 0.23 9.04
CA LEU A 273 1.89 -0.65 7.87
C LEU A 273 3.31 -1.04 7.46
N CYS A 274 4.22 -0.08 7.44
CA CYS A 274 5.62 -0.32 7.10
C CYS A 274 6.28 -1.27 8.09
N HIS A 275 6.05 -1.07 9.40
CA HIS A 275 6.53 -1.98 10.43
C HIS A 275 5.99 -3.40 10.25
N GLU A 276 4.68 -3.56 10.05
CA GLU A 276 4.06 -4.87 9.88
C GLU A 276 4.53 -5.58 8.61
N SER A 277 4.69 -4.84 7.51
CA SER A 277 5.24 -5.35 6.26
C SER A 277 6.69 -5.81 6.44
N LEU A 278 7.57 -4.99 7.02
CA LEU A 278 8.97 -5.37 7.25
C LEU A 278 9.11 -6.57 8.20
N THR A 279 8.22 -6.67 9.19
CA THR A 279 8.16 -7.81 10.10
C THR A 279 7.81 -9.09 9.36
N ASP A 280 6.87 -9.02 8.42
CA ASP A 280 6.49 -10.12 7.53
C ASP A 280 7.68 -10.65 6.70
N GLY A 281 8.51 -9.72 6.21
CA GLY A 281 9.71 -10.05 5.45
C GLY A 281 10.84 -10.70 6.25
N LYS A 282 10.83 -10.60 7.58
CA LYS A 282 11.94 -11.01 8.45
C LYS A 282 12.32 -12.47 8.27
N GLU A 283 11.34 -13.36 8.21
CA GLU A 283 11.60 -14.80 8.06
C GLU A 283 12.26 -15.11 6.70
N ILE A 284 11.77 -14.46 5.64
CA ILE A 284 12.26 -14.67 4.28
C ILE A 284 13.68 -14.12 4.12
N ILE A 285 13.93 -12.90 4.59
CA ILE A 285 15.24 -12.24 4.53
C ILE A 285 16.26 -13.02 5.37
N THR A 286 15.88 -13.50 6.56
CA THR A 286 16.80 -14.27 7.43
C THR A 286 17.24 -15.58 6.77
N LYS A 287 16.37 -16.22 5.98
CA LYS A 287 16.69 -17.46 5.24
C LYS A 287 17.54 -17.22 3.99
N LEU A 288 17.60 -16.00 3.47
CA LEU A 288 18.26 -15.69 2.20
C LEU A 288 19.79 -15.91 2.23
N PRO A 289 20.55 -15.44 3.24
CA PRO A 289 21.99 -15.71 3.35
C PRO A 289 22.29 -17.21 3.38
N HIS A 290 21.53 -17.99 4.17
CA HIS A 290 21.70 -19.44 4.24
C HIS A 290 21.52 -20.10 2.87
N ARG A 291 20.49 -19.70 2.11
CA ARG A 291 20.28 -20.20 0.75
C ARG A 291 21.43 -19.81 -0.19
N LEU A 292 21.96 -18.59 -0.08
CA LEU A 292 23.08 -18.13 -0.91
C LEU A 292 24.36 -18.92 -0.61
N TYR A 293 24.70 -19.12 0.67
CA TYR A 293 25.85 -19.94 1.07
C TYR A 293 25.69 -21.40 0.62
N ASP A 294 24.51 -21.98 0.77
CA ASP A 294 24.24 -23.34 0.27
C ASP A 294 24.43 -23.44 -1.25
N GLN A 295 24.06 -22.41 -2.02
CA GLN A 295 24.30 -22.39 -3.48
C GLN A 295 25.78 -22.21 -3.83
N LEU A 296 26.53 -21.39 -3.08
CA LEU A 296 27.98 -21.25 -3.25
C LEU A 296 28.70 -22.56 -2.96
N ASP A 297 28.31 -23.29 -1.91
CA ASP A 297 28.85 -24.61 -1.58
C ASP A 297 28.62 -25.62 -2.73
N VAL A 298 27.43 -25.61 -3.33
CA VAL A 298 27.11 -26.47 -4.49
C VAL A 298 28.01 -26.13 -5.68
N VAL A 299 28.17 -24.84 -6.01
CA VAL A 299 29.05 -24.40 -7.10
C VAL A 299 30.51 -24.77 -6.82
N GLY A 300 30.96 -24.61 -5.57
CA GLY A 300 32.28 -25.04 -5.12
C GLY A 300 32.50 -26.53 -5.32
N GLU A 301 31.56 -27.38 -4.88
CA GLU A 301 31.62 -28.84 -5.09
C GLU A 301 31.71 -29.22 -6.57
N PHE A 302 31.02 -28.52 -7.47
CA PHE A 302 31.13 -28.73 -8.92
C PHE A 302 32.48 -28.30 -9.49
N ALA A 303 33.06 -27.21 -8.99
CA ALA A 303 34.38 -26.74 -9.41
C ALA A 303 35.49 -27.71 -9.00
N PHE A 304 35.41 -28.28 -7.79
CA PHE A 304 36.37 -29.28 -7.31
C PHE A 304 36.29 -30.63 -8.04
N ARG A 305 35.16 -30.97 -8.67
CA ARG A 305 34.98 -32.23 -9.44
C ARG A 305 35.48 -32.17 -10.88
N LYS A 306 35.93 -31.00 -11.36
CA LYS A 306 36.43 -30.79 -12.73
C LYS A 306 37.96 -30.88 -12.85
N TYR A 307 38.64 -31.23 -11.78
CA TYR A 307 40.06 -31.61 -11.72
C TYR A 307 40.17 -32.99 -11.09
#